data_AF-A0A8H6HII7-F1
#
_entry.id   AF-A0A8H6HII7-F1
#
_cell.length_a   1.000
_cell.length_b   1.000
_cell.length_c   1.000
_cell.angle_alpha   90.00
_cell.angle_beta   90.00
_cell.angle_gamma   90.00
#
_symmetry.space_group_name_H-M   'P 1'
#
loop_
_entity.id
_entity.type
_entity.pdbx_description
1 polymer ?
#
loop_
_entity_poly.entity_id
_entity_poly.type
_entity_poly.pdbx_seq_one_letter_code
_entity_poly.pdbx_strand_id
1 'polypeptide(L)'
;MHNLTKGDEGRRQFTQQTVKEGRAKYPEYNWVVVHPKHTTTFDGKQGVDWGHLHHEYDLIIGGTVGYEIYWFTGGKFELHGDRGYLNWAYYGDVISTSNGGATVEFA
;
A
#
# COMPACT_ATOMS: atom_id res chain seq x y z
N MET A 1 9.06 -12.01 21.05
CA MET A 1 7.91 -11.09 20.89
C MET A 1 8.49 -9.71 20.66
N HIS A 2 8.30 -9.13 19.46
CA HIS A 2 8.73 -7.75 19.19
C HIS A 2 7.65 -6.82 19.76
N ASN A 3 8.00 -5.99 20.75
CA ASN A 3 7.09 -4.99 21.29
C ASN A 3 6.95 -3.86 20.26
N LEU A 4 5.77 -3.73 19.65
CA LEU A 4 5.44 -2.62 18.75
C LEU A 4 5.40 -1.32 19.57
N THR A 5 6.06 -0.28 19.10
CA THR A 5 5.97 1.06 19.67
C THR A 5 4.62 1.72 19.31
N LYS A 6 4.25 2.81 20.01
CA LYS A 6 3.05 3.59 19.63
C LYS A 6 3.10 4.12 18.20
N GLY A 7 4.30 4.45 17.70
CA GLY A 7 4.50 4.86 16.31
C GLY A 7 4.33 3.71 15.32
N ASP A 8 4.65 2.49 15.72
CA ASP A 8 4.42 1.29 14.91
C ASP A 8 2.93 1.02 14.74
N GLU A 9 2.16 1.07 15.83
CA GLU A 9 0.72 0.86 15.76
C GLU A 9 0.03 1.96 14.93
N GLY A 10 0.43 3.23 15.06
CA GLY A 10 -0.11 4.33 14.25
C GLY A 10 0.11 4.13 12.75
N ARG A 11 1.31 3.70 12.34
CA ARG A 11 1.64 3.39 10.94
C ARG A 11 0.88 2.19 10.40
N ARG A 12 0.76 1.13 11.21
CA ARG A 12 -0.03 -0.04 10.86
C ARG A 12 -1.51 0.31 10.67
N GLN A 13 -2.07 1.16 11.52
CA GLN A 13 -3.43 1.64 11.38
C GLN A 13 -3.58 2.50 10.13
N PHE A 14 -2.66 3.43 9.89
CA PHE A 14 -2.67 4.29 8.71
C PHE A 14 -2.72 3.49 7.40
N THR A 15 -1.81 2.52 7.22
CA THR A 15 -1.77 1.70 5.99
C THR A 15 -3.06 0.91 5.80
N GLN A 16 -3.56 0.25 6.84
CA GLN A 16 -4.77 -0.58 6.77
C GLN A 16 -6.06 0.23 6.58
N GLN A 17 -6.17 1.37 7.25
CA GLN A 17 -7.36 2.22 7.17
C GLN A 17 -7.45 2.88 5.80
N THR A 18 -6.34 3.40 5.29
CA THR A 18 -6.28 4.03 3.97
C THR A 18 -6.78 3.10 2.86
N VAL A 19 -6.29 1.85 2.79
CA VAL A 19 -6.74 0.92 1.74
C VAL A 19 -8.22 0.52 1.90
N LYS A 20 -8.71 0.40 3.13
CA LYS A 20 -10.13 0.08 3.41
C LYS A 20 -11.05 1.23 3.03
N GLU A 21 -10.72 2.44 3.46
CA GLU A 21 -11.50 3.64 3.16
C GLU A 21 -11.46 3.98 1.67
N GLY A 22 -10.29 3.85 1.05
CA GLY A 22 -10.12 3.99 -0.40
C GLY A 22 -11.05 3.05 -1.17
N ARG A 23 -11.02 1.75 -0.86
CA ARG A 23 -11.90 0.77 -1.50
C ARG A 23 -13.39 0.99 -1.18
N ALA A 24 -13.72 1.40 0.04
CA ALA A 24 -15.11 1.67 0.41
C ALA A 24 -15.68 2.88 -0.36
N LYS A 25 -14.85 3.90 -0.62
CA LYS A 25 -15.25 5.12 -1.33
C LYS A 25 -15.21 4.96 -2.85
N TYR A 26 -14.24 4.21 -3.36
CA TYR A 26 -14.03 3.96 -4.79
C TYR A 26 -13.85 2.46 -5.03
N PRO A 27 -14.95 1.69 -5.04
CA PRO A 27 -14.95 0.24 -5.14
C PRO A 27 -14.54 -0.27 -6.53
N GLU A 28 -14.35 0.59 -7.51
CA GLU A 28 -13.81 0.26 -8.83
C GLU A 28 -12.28 0.16 -8.84
N TYR A 29 -11.60 0.73 -7.84
CA TYR A 29 -10.14 0.71 -7.76
C TYR A 29 -9.64 -0.28 -6.72
N ASN A 30 -8.55 -0.94 -7.05
CA ASN A 30 -7.63 -1.61 -6.13
C ASN A 30 -6.76 -0.55 -5.45
N TRP A 31 -6.36 -0.81 -4.21
CA TRP A 31 -5.59 0.11 -3.38
C TRP A 31 -4.35 -0.55 -2.81
N VAL A 32 -3.22 0.17 -2.87
CA VAL A 32 -1.97 -0.21 -2.20
C VAL A 32 -1.41 1.00 -1.48
N VAL A 33 -0.98 0.81 -0.23
CA VAL A 33 -0.18 1.78 0.52
C VAL A 33 1.14 1.12 0.86
N VAL A 34 2.26 1.80 0.63
CA VAL A 34 3.60 1.21 0.77
C VAL A 34 4.64 2.28 1.12
N HIS A 35 5.53 1.96 2.07
CA HIS A 35 6.75 2.74 2.34
C HIS A 35 8.02 2.12 1.71
N PRO A 36 8.24 0.79 1.74
CA PRO A 36 9.46 0.20 1.20
C PRO A 36 9.58 0.36 -0.31
N LYS A 37 10.77 0.08 -0.84
CA LYS A 37 11.00 0.04 -2.28
C LYS A 37 10.05 -0.97 -2.93
N HIS A 38 9.54 -0.64 -4.11
CA HIS A 38 8.58 -1.48 -4.83
C HIS A 38 8.60 -1.17 -6.32
N THR A 39 7.83 -1.91 -7.10
CA THR A 39 7.60 -1.69 -8.52
C THR A 39 6.12 -1.91 -8.82
N THR A 40 5.58 -1.08 -9.71
CA THR A 40 4.19 -1.14 -10.15
C THR A 40 4.12 -1.33 -11.65
N THR A 41 3.21 -2.17 -12.10
CA THR A 41 2.86 -2.32 -13.51
C THR A 41 1.34 -2.38 -13.58
N PHE A 42 0.71 -1.21 -13.56
CA PHE A 42 -0.74 -1.08 -13.59
C PHE A 42 -1.24 -0.89 -15.01
N ASP A 43 -2.44 -1.41 -15.25
CA ASP A 43 -3.07 -1.36 -16.56
C ASP A 43 -3.53 0.06 -16.88
N GLY A 44 -3.59 0.38 -18.18
CA GLY A 44 -4.08 1.66 -18.67
C GLY A 44 -3.10 2.82 -18.44
N LYS A 45 -3.67 4.02 -18.29
CA LYS A 45 -2.94 5.30 -18.27
C LYS A 45 -3.02 5.97 -16.91
N GLN A 46 -1.87 6.46 -16.42
CA GLN A 46 -1.81 7.26 -15.20
C GLN A 46 -2.65 8.54 -15.32
N GLY A 47 -3.37 8.88 -14.25
CA GLY A 47 -4.33 9.97 -14.18
C GLY A 47 -5.71 9.64 -14.78
N VAL A 48 -5.88 8.44 -15.33
CA VAL A 48 -7.16 7.95 -15.88
C VAL A 48 -7.55 6.64 -15.21
N ASP A 49 -6.77 5.58 -15.44
CA ASP A 49 -7.05 4.23 -14.96
C ASP A 49 -6.35 3.93 -13.63
N TRP A 50 -5.30 4.67 -13.34
CA TRP A 50 -4.60 4.59 -12.08
C TRP A 50 -3.96 5.92 -11.68
N GLY A 51 -3.64 6.06 -10.41
CA GLY A 51 -2.91 7.21 -9.90
C GLY A 51 -2.08 6.85 -8.68
N HIS A 52 -1.29 7.83 -8.25
CA HIS A 52 -0.49 7.71 -7.05
C HIS A 52 -0.41 9.06 -6.32
N LEU A 53 -0.14 9.01 -5.02
CA LEU A 53 0.23 10.18 -4.24
C LEU A 53 1.26 9.77 -3.18
N HIS A 54 2.15 10.72 -2.87
CA HIS A 54 3.07 10.60 -1.76
C HIS A 54 2.46 11.28 -0.51
N HIS A 55 2.53 10.61 0.64
CA HIS A 55 2.03 11.11 1.92
C HIS A 55 3.08 10.94 3.01
N GLU A 56 3.50 12.04 3.63
CA GLU A 56 4.39 12.04 4.79
C GLU A 56 3.57 11.82 6.06
N TYR A 57 3.81 10.70 6.75
CA TYR A 57 3.21 10.41 8.05
C TYR A 57 4.11 10.91 9.18
N ASP A 58 3.61 11.86 9.98
CA ASP A 58 4.35 12.42 11.11
C ASP A 58 4.50 11.42 12.27
N LEU A 59 5.73 11.17 12.69
CA LEU A 59 6.00 10.33 13.86
C LEU A 59 5.90 11.15 15.15
N ILE A 60 5.31 10.57 16.19
CA ILE A 60 5.14 11.20 17.53
C ILE A 60 6.50 11.66 18.12
N ILE A 61 7.60 10.97 17.79
CA ILE A 61 8.95 11.34 18.21
C ILE A 61 9.86 11.37 16.97
N GLY A 62 10.02 12.56 16.39
CA GLY A 62 11.07 12.92 15.44
C GLY A 62 10.96 12.31 14.04
N GLY A 63 10.67 13.15 13.04
CA GLY A 63 10.72 12.81 11.61
C GLY A 63 9.39 12.36 11.01
N THR A 64 9.41 12.10 9.71
CA THR A 64 8.27 11.61 8.93
C THR A 64 8.60 10.29 8.27
N VAL A 65 7.57 9.52 7.93
CA VAL A 65 7.68 8.33 7.09
C VAL A 65 6.82 8.55 5.86
N GLY A 66 7.47 8.69 4.70
CA GLY A 66 6.80 8.83 3.42
C GLY A 66 6.19 7.51 2.95
N TYR A 67 4.89 7.52 2.67
CA TYR A 67 4.17 6.41 2.05
C TYR A 67 3.73 6.81 0.64
N GLU A 68 3.86 5.87 -0.29
CA GLU A 68 3.17 5.93 -1.57
C GLU A 68 1.80 5.27 -1.44
N ILE A 69 0.77 5.93 -1.97
CA ILE A 69 -0.59 5.42 -2.02
C ILE A 69 -0.98 5.33 -3.50
N TYR A 70 -1.37 4.14 -3.94
CA TYR A 70 -1.80 3.85 -5.30
C TYR A 70 -3.27 3.46 -5.33
N TRP A 71 -3.96 3.92 -6.37
CA TRP A 71 -5.28 3.42 -6.77
C TRP A 71 -5.23 3.06 -8.25
N PHE A 72 -5.78 1.91 -8.63
CA PHE A 72 -5.63 1.37 -9.99
C PHE A 72 -6.74 0.37 -10.31
N THR A 73 -7.12 0.26 -11.58
CA THR A 73 -8.16 -0.67 -12.01
C THR A 73 -7.68 -2.11 -12.06
N GLY A 74 -6.41 -2.37 -12.41
CA GLY A 74 -5.83 -3.71 -12.51
C GLY A 74 -4.30 -3.67 -12.68
N GLY A 75 -3.67 -4.84 -12.60
CA GLY A 75 -2.24 -5.01 -12.87
C GLY A 75 -1.46 -5.58 -11.68
N LYS A 76 -0.15 -5.32 -11.65
CA LYS A 76 0.79 -6.00 -10.76
C LYS A 76 1.54 -5.03 -9.84
N PHE A 77 1.66 -5.43 -8.57
CA PHE A 77 2.47 -4.77 -7.56
C PHE A 77 3.57 -5.72 -7.05
N GLU A 78 4.79 -5.22 -6.92
CA GLU A 78 5.95 -5.98 -6.42
C GLU A 78 6.67 -5.22 -5.31
N LEU A 79 6.70 -5.79 -4.10
CA LEU A 79 7.42 -5.26 -2.95
C LEU A 79 8.90 -5.72 -2.97
N HIS A 80 9.82 -4.77 -2.85
CA HIS A 80 11.26 -4.99 -2.75
C HIS A 80 11.76 -4.58 -1.35
N GLY A 81 11.85 -5.53 -0.43
CA GLY A 81 12.42 -5.28 0.90
C GLY A 81 11.85 -6.16 1.98
N ASP A 82 11.95 -5.67 3.23
CA ASP A 82 11.51 -6.39 4.41
C ASP A 82 9.99 -6.45 4.40
N ARG A 83 9.45 -7.63 4.13
CA ARG A 83 8.01 -7.94 3.92
C ARG A 83 7.11 -7.69 5.16
N GLY A 84 7.54 -6.82 6.07
CA GLY A 84 6.83 -6.47 7.28
C GLY A 84 5.52 -5.75 7.01
N TYR A 85 4.44 -6.30 7.57
CA TYR A 85 3.06 -5.78 7.49
C TYR A 85 2.85 -4.39 8.12
N LEU A 86 3.88 -3.80 8.74
CA LEU A 86 3.82 -2.44 9.27
C LEU A 86 3.83 -1.39 8.17
N ASN A 87 4.54 -1.69 7.09
CA ASN A 87 4.99 -0.68 6.13
C ASN A 87 4.20 -0.72 4.82
N TRP A 88 3.27 -1.68 4.68
CA TRP A 88 2.42 -1.74 3.50
C TRP A 88 1.11 -2.50 3.78
N ALA A 89 0.10 -2.18 2.99
CA ALA A 89 -1.18 -2.87 2.95
C ALA A 89 -1.75 -2.76 1.53
N TYR A 90 -2.64 -3.70 1.17
CA TYR A 90 -3.42 -3.62 -0.06
C TYR A 90 -4.86 -4.07 0.19
N TYR A 91 -5.78 -3.60 -0.66
CA TYR A 91 -7.16 -4.06 -0.71
C TYR A 91 -7.65 -3.97 -2.15
N GLY A 92 -8.18 -5.07 -2.68
CA GLY A 92 -8.65 -5.11 -4.06
C GLY A 92 -9.06 -6.52 -4.49
N ASP A 93 -9.31 -6.65 -5.78
CA ASP A 93 -9.66 -7.90 -6.44
C ASP A 93 -8.39 -8.68 -6.79
N VAL A 94 -7.83 -9.38 -5.80
CA VAL A 94 -6.57 -10.13 -5.96
C VAL A 94 -6.79 -11.38 -6.80
N ILE A 95 -6.04 -11.49 -7.90
CA ILE A 95 -5.98 -12.68 -8.75
C ILE A 95 -5.00 -13.69 -8.17
N SER A 96 -3.78 -13.25 -7.86
CA SER A 96 -2.71 -14.14 -7.44
C SER A 96 -1.72 -13.45 -6.50
N THR A 97 -1.04 -14.27 -5.70
CA THR A 97 0.13 -13.84 -4.93
C THR A 97 1.28 -14.80 -5.18
N SER A 98 2.50 -14.28 -5.27
CA SER A 98 3.71 -15.07 -5.44
C SER A 98 4.88 -14.47 -4.68
N ASN A 99 6.05 -15.12 -4.74
CA ASN A 99 7.25 -14.71 -4.02
C ASN A 99 7.01 -14.51 -2.51
N GLY A 100 6.28 -15.44 -1.88
CA GLY A 100 5.92 -15.34 -0.46
C GLY A 100 5.02 -14.14 -0.13
N GLY A 101 4.20 -13.70 -1.09
CA GLY A 101 3.27 -12.57 -0.93
C GLY A 101 3.87 -11.20 -1.28
N ALA A 102 5.12 -11.15 -1.77
CA ALA A 102 5.75 -9.89 -2.19
C ALA A 102 5.29 -9.42 -3.58
N THR A 103 4.76 -10.33 -4.40
CA THR A 103 4.17 -9.99 -5.70
C THR A 103 2.68 -10.27 -5.64
N VAL A 104 1.88 -9.28 -6.02
CA VAL A 104 0.41 -9.35 -6.01
C VAL A 104 -0.10 -8.89 -7.37
N GLU A 105 -0.99 -9.69 -7.95
CA GLU A 105 -1.67 -9.39 -9.20
C GLU A 105 -3.15 -9.15 -8.93
N PHE A 106 -3.70 -8.11 -9.55
CA PHE A 106 -5.05 -7.62 -9.33
C PHE A 106 -5.82 -7.59 -10.65
N ALA A 107 -7.12 -7.91 -10.57
CA ALA A 107 -8.10 -7.78 -11.64
C ALA A 107 -8.62 -6.35 -11.72
#